data_AF-A0A916VN17-F1
#
_entry.id   AF-A0A916VN17-F1
#
_cell.length_a   1.000
_cell.length_b   1.000
_cell.length_c   1.000
_cell.angle_alpha   90.00
_cell.angle_beta   90.00
_cell.angle_gamma   90.00
#
_symmetry.space_group_name_H-M   'P 1'
#
loop_
_entity.id
_entity.type
_entity.pdbx_description
1 polymer ?
#
loop_
_entity_poly.entity_id
_entity_poly.type
_entity_poly.pdbx_seq_one_letter_code
_entity_poly.pdbx_strand_id
1 'polypeptide(L)' 'MINPESTPALARGGSGDVLTGLVGGLLAITSTQTPPLEAVKTAVWWHAQTAILAAKKRTELGVDAFTLTQYLIPALEKI' A
#
# COMPACT_ATOMS: atom_id res chain seq x y z
N MET A 1 0.27 1.14 -16.04
CA MET A 1 0.11 -0.03 -15.15
C MET A 1 -1.34 -0.08 -14.73
N ILE A 2 -1.91 -1.28 -14.64
CA ILE A 2 -3.20 -1.51 -13.99
C ILE A 2 -2.92 -2.51 -12.85
N ASN A 3 -3.28 -2.16 -11.62
CA ASN A 3 -3.31 -3.12 -10.52
C ASN A 3 -4.73 -3.70 -10.45
N PRO A 4 -4.94 -4.99 -10.76
CA PRO A 4 -6.27 -5.59 -10.77
C PRO A 4 -6.82 -5.87 -9.37
N GLU A 5 -5.98 -5.81 -8.34
CA GLU A 5 -6.35 -6.12 -6.96
C GLU A 5 -6.58 -4.86 -6.13
N SER A 6 -7.68 -4.83 -5.38
CA SER A 6 -8.04 -3.75 -4.46
C SER A 6 -9.17 -4.18 -3.51
N THR A 7 -9.60 -3.28 -2.64
CA THR A 7 -10.74 -3.45 -1.73
C THR A 7 -11.41 -2.10 -1.43
N PRO A 8 -12.74 -2.05 -1.16
CA PRO A 8 -13.44 -0.85 -0.69
C PRO A 8 -12.83 -0.21 0.56
N ALA A 9 -12.03 -0.94 1.34
CA ALA A 9 -11.30 -0.41 2.49
C ALA A 9 -10.38 0.77 2.14
N LEU A 10 -9.92 0.89 0.88
CA LEU A 10 -9.12 2.01 0.40
C LEU A 10 -9.94 3.28 0.11
N ALA A 11 -11.27 3.20 0.02
CA ALA A 11 -12.14 4.34 -0.23
C ALA A 11 -12.36 5.17 1.07
N ARG A 12 -11.25 5.60 1.68
CA ARG A 12 -11.19 6.33 2.95
C ARG A 12 -10.26 7.53 2.85
N GLY A 13 -10.59 8.58 3.59
CA GLY A 13 -9.70 9.73 3.74
C GLY A 13 -8.33 9.29 4.26
N GLY A 14 -7.27 9.77 3.62
CA GLY A 14 -5.88 9.50 4.00
C GLY A 14 -5.24 8.25 3.38
N SER A 15 -5.99 7.38 2.69
CA SER A 15 -5.37 6.22 2.01
C SER A 15 -4.41 6.64 0.90
N GLY A 16 -4.76 7.69 0.14
CA GLY A 16 -3.87 8.28 -0.87
C GLY A 16 -2.60 8.90 -0.29
N ASP A 17 -2.66 9.45 0.93
CA ASP A 17 -1.48 9.99 1.62
C ASP A 17 -0.53 8.86 2.02
N VAL A 18 -1.07 7.72 2.47
CA VAL A 18 -0.28 6.51 2.75
C VAL A 18 0.40 5.99 1.48
N LEU A 19 -0.32 5.91 0.36
CA LEU A 19 0.27 5.53 -0.93
C LEU A 19 1.40 6.51 -1.34
N THR A 20 1.17 7.81 -1.18
CA THR A 20 2.16 8.84 -1.53
C THR A 20 3.43 8.70 -0.67
N GLY A 21 3.27 8.49 0.64
CA GLY A 21 4.39 8.23 1.55
C GLY A 21 5.14 6.95 1.18
N LEU A 22 4.42 5.89 0.80
CA LEU A 22 5.04 4.63 0.38
C LEU A 22 5.84 4.78 -0.93
N VAL A 23 5.30 5.50 -1.92
CA VAL A 23 6.03 5.84 -3.15
C VAL A 23 7.29 6.65 -2.83
N GLY A 24 7.17 7.71 -2.03
CA GLY A 24 8.30 8.55 -1.66
C GLY A 24 9.39 7.79 -0.90
N GLY A 25 9.00 6.95 0.05
CA GLY A 25 9.91 6.09 0.80
C GLY A 25 10.64 5.09 -0.10
N LEU A 26 9.91 4.42 -1.01
CA LEU A 26 10.51 3.49 -1.97
C LEU A 26 11.49 4.20 -2.90
N LEU A 27 11.11 5.35 -3.47
CA LEU A 27 12.01 6.13 -4.32
C LEU A 27 13.27 6.58 -3.59
N ALA A 28 13.17 6.91 -2.29
CA ALA A 28 14.30 7.33 -1.48
C ALA A 28 15.30 6.20 -1.19
N ILE A 29 14.85 4.95 -1.12
CA ILE A 29 15.71 3.79 -0.80
C ILE A 29 16.16 3.00 -2.04
N THR A 30 15.47 3.14 -3.17
CA THR A 30 15.81 2.41 -4.39
C THR A 30 17.08 2.91 -5.04
N SER A 31 17.89 1.99 -5.58
CA SER A 31 19.12 2.30 -6.32
C SER A 31 18.82 3.15 -7.56
N THR A 32 19.79 3.98 -7.98
CA THR A 32 19.72 4.79 -9.22
C THR A 32 19.56 3.95 -10.48
N GLN A 33 19.85 2.64 -10.42
CA GLN A 33 19.64 1.69 -11.51
C GLN A 33 18.19 1.20 -11.62
N THR A 34 17.37 1.38 -10.57
CA THR A 34 15.96 0.98 -10.58
C THR A 34 15.13 2.09 -11.24
N PRO A 35 14.38 1.80 -12.31
CA PRO A 35 13.51 2.81 -12.90
C PRO A 35 12.47 3.28 -11.87
N PRO A 36 12.22 4.60 -11.72
CA PRO A 36 11.22 5.11 -10.78
C PRO A 36 9.84 4.47 -10.92
N LEU A 37 9.47 4.09 -12.15
CA LEU A 37 8.24 3.39 -12.44
C LEU A 37 8.10 2.05 -11.69
N GLU A 38 9.19 1.31 -11.47
CA GLU A 38 9.16 0.03 -10.73
C GLU A 38 8.92 0.26 -9.24
N ALA A 39 9.47 1.33 -8.66
CA ALA A 39 9.17 1.74 -7.29
C ALA A 39 7.69 2.10 -7.14
N VAL A 40 7.12 2.86 -8.08
CA VAL A 40 5.70 3.22 -8.08
C VAL A 40 4.81 1.98 -8.22
N LYS A 41 5.15 1.06 -9.14
CA LYS A 41 4.41 -0.21 -9.31
C LYS A 41 4.39 -1.02 -8.02
N THR A 42 5.55 -1.14 -7.38
CA THR A 42 5.71 -1.84 -6.10
C THR A 42 4.86 -1.18 -5.02
N ALA A 43 4.92 0.14 -4.89
CA ALA A 43 4.13 0.89 -3.91
C ALA A 43 2.62 0.66 -4.09
N VAL A 44 2.12 0.74 -5.33
CA VAL A 44 0.70 0.56 -5.63
C VAL A 44 0.23 -0.86 -5.31
N TRP A 45 1.04 -1.87 -5.61
CA TRP A 45 0.71 -3.25 -5.31
C TRP A 45 0.75 -3.52 -3.79
N TRP A 46 1.82 -3.10 -3.10
CA TRP A 46 1.93 -3.22 -1.63
C TRP A 46 0.79 -2.52 -0.90
N HIS A 47 0.40 -1.32 -1.34
CA HIS A 47 -0.73 -0.59 -0.78
C HIS A 47 -2.04 -1.37 -0.89
N ALA A 48 -2.31 -2.02 -2.03
CA ALA A 48 -3.49 -2.86 -2.21
C ALA A 48 -3.45 -4.12 -1.33
N GLN A 49 -2.33 -4.84 -1.29
CA GLN A 49 -2.18 -6.03 -0.46
C GLN A 49 -2.35 -5.71 1.04
N THR A 50 -1.79 -4.58 1.46
CA THR A 50 -1.94 -4.04 2.82
C THR A 50 -3.40 -3.84 3.17
N ALA A 51 -4.16 -3.19 2.30
CA ALA A 51 -5.59 -2.95 2.52
C ALA A 51 -6.41 -4.24 2.53
N ILE A 52 -6.12 -5.18 1.63
CA ILE A 52 -6.78 -6.49 1.57
C ILE A 52 -6.57 -7.26 2.88
N LEU A 53 -5.33 -7.28 3.39
CA LEU A 53 -5.05 -7.93 4.67
C LEU A 53 -5.74 -7.21 5.83
N ALA A 54 -5.65 -5.88 5.88
CA ALA A 54 -6.29 -5.09 6.93
C ALA A 54 -7.81 -5.30 6.95
N ALA A 55 -8.46 -5.31 5.78
CA ALA A 55 -9.89 -5.56 5.64
C ALA A 55 -10.27 -6.98 6.10
N LYS A 56 -9.45 -8.00 5.80
CA LYS A 56 -9.67 -9.37 6.31
C LYS A 56 -9.62 -9.45 7.83
N LYS A 57 -8.85 -8.57 8.50
CA LYS A 57 -8.69 -8.58 9.95
C LYS A 57 -9.63 -7.64 10.69
N ARG A 58 -10.08 -6.56 10.05
CA ARG A 58 -10.83 -5.46 10.71
C ARG A 58 -12.11 -5.06 9.99
N THR A 59 -12.49 -5.75 8.91
CA THR A 59 -13.56 -5.38 7.96
C THR A 59 -13.22 -4.14 7.14
N GLU A 60 -13.94 -3.92 6.03
CA GLU A 60 -13.72 -2.77 5.13
C GLU A 60 -13.96 -1.40 5.80
N LEU A 61 -14.80 -1.36 6.84
CA LEU A 61 -15.06 -0.12 7.60
C LEU A 61 -13.98 0.14 8.66
N GLY A 62 -13.20 -0.86 9.04
CA GLY A 62 -12.22 -0.79 10.14
C GLY A 62 -10.78 -0.47 9.70
N VAL A 63 -10.59 0.04 8.48
CA VAL A 63 -9.28 0.37 7.89
C VAL A 63 -9.21 1.87 7.64
N ASP A 64 -8.93 2.65 8.69
CA ASP A 64 -8.52 4.04 8.52
C ASP A 64 -7.06 4.13 8.02
N ALA A 65 -6.61 5.33 7.63
CA ALA A 65 -5.28 5.54 7.09
C ALA A 65 -4.14 5.14 8.04
N PHE A 66 -4.29 5.42 9.35
CA PHE A 66 -3.28 5.03 10.33
C PHE A 66 -3.24 3.51 10.48
N THR A 67 -4.41 2.87 10.62
CA THR A 67 -4.54 1.42 10.64
C THR A 67 -3.90 0.79 9.39
N LEU A 68 -4.11 1.36 8.20
CA LEU A 68 -3.50 0.86 6.97
C LEU A 68 -1.97 0.81 7.07
N THR A 69 -1.31 1.83 7.64
CA THR A 69 0.15 1.82 7.83
C THR A 69 0.65 0.68 8.73
N GLN A 70 -0.13 0.31 9.76
CA GLN A 70 0.22 -0.75 10.70
C GLN A 70 0.20 -2.14 10.05
N TYR A 71 -0.48 -2.28 8.90
CA TYR A 71 -0.61 -3.53 8.18
C TYR A 71 0.42 -3.71 7.05
N LEU A 72 1.28 -2.72 6.80
CA LEU A 72 2.25 -2.78 5.71
C LEU A 72 3.21 -3.97 5.90
N ILE A 73 3.96 -4.00 7.01
CA ILE A 73 4.90 -5.10 7.30
C ILE A 73 4.18 -6.46 7.38
N PRO A 74 3.06 -6.61 8.13
CA PRO A 74 2.30 -7.86 8.16
C PRO A 74 1.80 -8.37 6.80
N ALA A 75 1.56 -7.48 5.82
CA ALA A 75 1.16 -7.86 4.48
C ALA A 75 2.35 -8.37 3.65
N LEU A 76 3.53 -7.76 3.83
CA LEU A 76 4.75 -8.13 3.12
C LEU A 76 5.37 -9.44 3.61
N GLU A 77 5.20 -9.79 4.89
CA GLU A 77 5.67 -11.07 5.44
C GLU A 77 4.93 -12.30 4.88
N LYS A 78 3.79 -12.09 4.21
CA LYS A 78 2.95 -13.16 3.66
C LYS A 78 3.16 -13.41 2.17
N ILE A 79 4.09 -12.69 1.56
CA ILE A 79 4.45 -12.74 0.15
C ILE A 79 5.75 -13.52 0.03
#